data_AF-I2E871-F1
#
_entry.id   AF-I2E871-F1
#
_cell.length_a   1.000
_cell.length_b   1.000
_cell.length_c   1.000
_cell.angle_alpha   90.00
_cell.angle_beta   90.00
_cell.angle_gamma   90.00
#
_symmetry.space_group_name_H-M   'P 1'
#
loop_
_entity.id
_entity.type
_entity.pdbx_description
1 polymer ?
#
loop_
_entity_poly.entity_id
_entity_poly.type
_entity_poly.pdbx_seq_one_letter_code
_entity_poly.pdbx_strand_id
1 'polypeptide(L)'
;MARGGARNRSGPQPDPSSARSDRRGIKLTALPASGYDGDVPEWPLPGRIVWHEYFEDKQKVRERDDAATEAVRDREVELWTWAWRTPQAWAWSQPSESWRLHTIAMWVRTYVLCESSEATAADKGSLHRFADQIGMTPAGLRENGWAIATDE
;
A
#
# COMPACT_ATOMS: atom_id res chain seq x y z
N MET A 1 -32.50 -11.77 -14.56
CA MET A 1 -31.42 -11.28 -13.67
C MET A 1 -30.08 -11.56 -14.33
N ALA A 2 -29.36 -10.53 -14.77
CA ALA A 2 -28.03 -10.71 -15.34
C ALA A 2 -27.06 -11.14 -14.22
N ARG A 3 -26.50 -12.35 -14.30
CA ARG A 3 -25.44 -12.80 -13.40
C ARG A 3 -24.18 -12.01 -13.74
N GLY A 4 -23.74 -11.15 -12.83
CA GLY A 4 -22.46 -10.45 -12.95
C GLY A 4 -21.34 -11.47 -13.12
N GLY A 5 -20.52 -11.31 -14.17
CA GLY A 5 -19.44 -12.23 -14.50
C GLY A 5 -18.44 -12.44 -13.37
N ALA A 6 -17.64 -13.51 -13.49
CA ALA A 6 -16.59 -13.85 -12.55
C ALA A 6 -15.70 -12.62 -12.29
N ARG A 7 -15.66 -12.19 -11.02
CA ARG A 7 -14.76 -11.13 -10.58
C ARG A 7 -13.43 -11.80 -10.24
N ASN A 8 -12.30 -11.09 -10.36
CA ASN A 8 -11.01 -11.59 -9.86
C ASN A 8 -11.05 -12.05 -8.37
N ARG A 9 -12.11 -11.69 -7.63
CA ARG A 9 -12.35 -12.02 -6.22
C ARG A 9 -13.52 -12.99 -5.98
N SER A 10 -14.09 -13.61 -7.02
CA SER A 10 -15.20 -14.57 -6.85
C SER A 10 -14.68 -16.00 -6.77
N GLY A 11 -14.86 -16.64 -5.60
CA GLY A 11 -14.49 -18.02 -5.32
C GLY A 11 -13.33 -18.13 -4.33
N PRO A 12 -13.23 -19.24 -3.56
CA PRO A 12 -12.08 -19.51 -2.72
C PRO A 12 -10.82 -19.53 -3.59
N GLN A 13 -9.81 -18.71 -3.24
CA GLN A 13 -8.54 -18.76 -3.95
C GLN A 13 -7.90 -20.15 -3.74
N PRO A 14 -7.22 -20.70 -4.77
CA PRO A 14 -6.56 -21.98 -4.65
C PRO A 14 -5.59 -21.99 -3.47
N ASP A 15 -5.68 -23.00 -2.62
CA ASP A 15 -4.72 -23.20 -1.54
C ASP A 15 -3.35 -23.54 -2.15
N PRO A 16 -2.31 -22.69 -1.95
CA PRO A 16 -0.98 -22.90 -2.51
C PRO A 16 -0.34 -24.20 -2.02
N SER A 17 -0.70 -24.69 -0.83
CA SER A 17 -0.18 -25.93 -0.23
C SER A 17 -0.95 -27.18 -0.65
N SER A 18 -1.99 -27.06 -1.48
CA SER A 18 -2.78 -28.21 -1.90
C SER A 18 -2.12 -28.98 -3.04
N ALA A 19 -2.26 -30.31 -3.02
CA ALA A 19 -1.83 -31.19 -4.11
C ALA A 19 -2.45 -30.84 -5.49
N ARG A 20 -3.55 -30.07 -5.51
CA ARG A 20 -4.16 -29.54 -6.73
C ARG A 20 -3.41 -28.33 -7.28
N SER A 21 -2.85 -27.48 -6.43
CA SER A 21 -2.00 -26.34 -6.80
C SER A 21 -0.61 -26.78 -7.22
N ASP A 22 -0.04 -27.79 -6.55
CA ASP A 22 1.21 -28.44 -6.96
C ASP A 22 1.11 -29.02 -8.38
N ARG A 23 0.01 -29.72 -8.67
CA ARG A 23 -0.27 -30.28 -10.01
C ARG A 23 -0.47 -29.20 -11.08
N ARG A 24 -0.79 -27.96 -10.67
CA ARG A 24 -0.93 -26.78 -11.55
C ARG A 24 0.36 -25.95 -11.64
N GLY A 25 1.40 -26.32 -10.91
CA GLY A 25 2.69 -25.61 -10.92
C GLY A 25 2.68 -24.23 -10.24
N ILE A 26 1.70 -23.96 -9.38
CA ILE A 26 1.61 -22.68 -8.66
C ILE A 26 2.65 -22.69 -7.54
N LYS A 27 3.84 -22.12 -7.78
CA LYS A 27 4.86 -21.88 -6.75
C LYS A 27 4.81 -20.43 -6.31
N LEU A 28 4.66 -20.20 -5.00
CA LEU A 28 4.80 -18.86 -4.44
C LEU A 28 6.28 -18.47 -4.39
N THR A 29 6.57 -17.22 -4.69
CA THR A 29 7.89 -16.62 -4.49
C THR A 29 8.09 -16.39 -2.99
N ALA A 30 9.16 -16.98 -2.44
CA ALA A 30 9.54 -16.77 -1.05
C ALA A 30 10.26 -15.42 -0.92
N LEU A 31 9.67 -14.50 -0.16
CA LEU A 31 10.24 -13.21 0.19
C LEU A 31 11.14 -13.36 1.43
N PRO A 32 12.27 -12.65 1.51
CA PRO A 32 13.19 -12.72 2.64
C PRO A 32 12.51 -12.22 3.92
N ALA A 33 12.54 -13.04 4.98
CA ALA A 33 11.93 -12.70 6.27
C ALA A 33 12.57 -11.47 6.93
N SER A 34 13.89 -11.30 6.74
CA SER A 34 14.68 -10.16 7.21
C SER A 34 14.34 -8.83 6.54
N GLY A 35 13.53 -8.83 5.48
CA GLY A 35 13.13 -7.64 4.75
C GLY A 35 14.07 -7.26 3.61
N TYR A 36 14.00 -6.00 3.20
CA TYR A 36 14.82 -5.44 2.11
C TYR A 36 15.89 -4.49 2.66
N ASP A 37 17.15 -4.78 2.32
CA ASP A 37 18.34 -4.05 2.77
C ASP A 37 18.89 -3.06 1.72
N GLY A 38 18.34 -3.06 0.50
CA GLY A 38 18.77 -2.16 -0.57
C GLY A 38 18.31 -0.71 -0.41
N ASP A 39 18.47 0.05 -1.49
CA ASP A 39 18.20 1.49 -1.50
C ASP A 39 16.70 1.79 -1.48
N VAL A 40 16.31 2.76 -0.65
CA VAL A 40 14.95 3.29 -0.65
C VAL A 40 14.82 4.26 -1.83
N PRO A 41 13.90 4.03 -2.78
CA PRO A 41 13.74 4.92 -3.91
C PRO A 41 13.22 6.29 -3.47
N GLU A 42 13.49 7.30 -4.29
CA GLU A 42 12.96 8.65 -4.07
C GLU A 42 11.43 8.64 -4.06
N TRP A 43 10.85 9.46 -3.18
CA TRP A 43 9.41 9.61 -3.06
C TRP A 43 8.81 10.19 -4.37
N PRO A 44 7.91 9.46 -5.07
CA PRO A 44 7.50 9.83 -6.43
C PRO A 44 6.34 10.83 -6.49
N LEU A 45 5.68 11.13 -5.36
CA LEU A 45 4.49 11.99 -5.34
C LEU A 45 4.83 13.43 -4.94
N PRO A 46 4.14 14.44 -5.47
CA PRO A 46 4.28 15.81 -4.96
C PRO A 46 3.83 15.89 -3.50
N GLY A 47 4.40 16.81 -2.73
CA GLY A 47 4.04 17.04 -1.33
C GLY A 47 2.55 17.36 -1.13
N ARG A 48 1.96 16.85 -0.04
CA ARG A 48 0.54 17.08 0.28
C ARG A 48 0.38 18.36 1.09
N ILE A 49 -0.32 19.34 0.54
CA ILE A 49 -0.60 20.61 1.24
C ILE A 49 -1.77 20.41 2.20
N VAL A 50 -1.58 20.82 3.45
CA VAL A 50 -2.65 20.90 4.46
C VAL A 50 -3.17 22.33 4.48
N TRP A 51 -4.51 22.46 4.48
CA TRP A 51 -5.19 23.75 4.51
C TRP A 51 -5.88 23.92 5.85
N HIS A 52 -5.68 25.09 6.45
CA HIS A 52 -6.46 25.53 7.60
C HIS A 52 -7.59 26.42 7.10
N GLU A 53 -8.83 26.04 7.42
CA GLU A 53 -10.03 26.77 7.02
C GLU A 53 -10.76 27.28 8.26
N TYR A 54 -10.97 28.60 8.32
CA TYR A 54 -11.68 29.24 9.41
C TYR A 54 -12.56 30.38 8.88
N PHE A 55 -13.47 30.87 9.72
CA PHE A 55 -14.31 32.02 9.38
C PHE A 55 -13.79 33.28 10.10
N GLU A 56 -13.56 34.33 9.33
CA GLU A 56 -13.17 35.66 9.81
C GLU A 56 -14.13 36.66 9.16
N ASP A 57 -14.80 37.50 9.96
CA ASP A 57 -15.77 38.48 9.47
C ASP A 57 -16.85 37.92 8.52
N LYS A 58 -17.35 36.71 8.82
CA LYS A 58 -18.30 35.93 7.99
C LYS A 58 -17.77 35.53 6.61
N GLN A 59 -16.49 35.74 6.35
CA GLN A 59 -15.79 35.26 5.17
C GLN A 59 -15.06 33.96 5.51
N LYS A 60 -15.10 32.98 4.59
CA LYS A 60 -14.31 31.76 4.72
C LYS A 60 -12.89 32.06 4.27
N VAL A 61 -11.94 31.99 5.20
CA VAL A 61 -10.51 32.11 4.93
C VAL A 61 -9.95 30.69 4.76
N ARG A 62 -9.04 30.55 3.80
CA ARG A 62 -8.31 29.31 3.55
C ARG A 62 -6.84 29.65 3.41
N GLU A 63 -6.06 29.26 4.40
CA GLU A 63 -4.62 29.47 4.44
C GLU A 63 -3.88 28.13 4.42
N ARG A 64 -2.66 28.15 3.90
CA ARG A 64 -1.80 26.97 3.93
C ARG A 64 -1.27 26.83 5.36
N ASP A 65 -1.46 25.64 5.93
CA ASP A 65 -0.84 25.29 7.21
C ASP A 65 0.54 24.68 6.91
N ASP A 66 1.59 25.50 6.96
CA ASP A 66 2.96 25.08 6.66
C ASP A 66 3.46 24.02 7.65
N ALA A 67 3.15 24.18 8.94
CA ALA A 67 3.59 23.25 9.99
C ALA A 67 2.92 21.89 9.84
N ALA A 68 1.60 21.84 9.61
CA ALA A 68 0.91 20.59 9.36
C ALA A 68 1.31 19.96 8.03
N THR A 69 1.59 20.77 7.00
CA THR A 69 2.12 20.30 5.70
C THR A 69 3.47 19.61 5.88
N GLU A 70 4.37 20.18 6.68
CA GLU A 70 5.69 19.60 6.98
C GLU A 70 5.55 18.31 7.81
N ALA A 71 4.76 18.33 8.88
CA ALA A 71 4.53 17.15 9.72
C ALA A 71 3.95 15.96 8.93
N VAL A 72 3.03 16.23 8.02
CA VAL A 72 2.49 15.23 7.10
C VAL A 72 3.57 14.64 6.19
N ARG A 73 4.44 15.49 5.64
CA ARG A 73 5.52 15.06 4.76
C ARG A 73 6.51 14.17 5.51
N ASP A 74 6.89 14.56 6.72
CA ASP A 74 7.81 13.79 7.55
C ASP A 74 7.23 12.41 7.88
N ARG A 75 5.93 12.34 8.19
CA ARG A 75 5.25 11.08 8.42
C ARG A 75 5.14 10.20 7.16
N GLU A 76 4.89 10.80 5.99
CA GLU A 76 4.94 10.08 4.71
C GLU A 76 6.34 9.51 4.45
N VAL A 77 7.42 10.26 4.73
CA VAL A 77 8.81 9.82 4.56
C VAL A 77 9.18 8.69 5.53
N GLU A 78 8.77 8.80 6.80
CA GLU A 78 9.01 7.76 7.80
C GLU A 78 8.35 6.44 7.39
N LEU A 79 7.07 6.50 7.02
CA LEU A 79 6.31 5.31 6.60
C LEU A 79 6.83 4.74 5.27
N TRP A 80 7.24 5.59 4.33
CA TRP A 80 7.91 5.16 3.09
C TRP A 80 9.20 4.40 3.37
N THR A 81 10.04 4.96 4.24
CA THR A 81 11.31 4.33 4.63
C THR A 81 11.07 2.98 5.29
N TRP A 82 10.11 2.90 6.22
CA TRP A 82 9.74 1.63 6.85
C TRP A 82 9.19 0.62 5.84
N ALA A 83 8.32 1.05 4.92
CA ALA A 83 7.71 0.16 3.93
C ALA A 83 8.78 -0.52 3.08
N TRP A 84 9.81 0.25 2.67
CA TRP A 84 10.96 -0.27 1.93
C TRP A 84 11.92 -1.14 2.75
N ARG A 85 11.66 -1.40 4.04
CA ARG A 85 12.38 -2.40 4.84
C ARG A 85 11.61 -3.69 5.03
N THR A 86 10.37 -3.77 4.56
CA THR A 86 9.55 -4.98 4.66
C THR A 86 9.99 -6.07 3.66
N PRO A 87 9.63 -7.35 3.87
CA PRO A 87 9.86 -8.41 2.89
C PRO A 87 9.31 -8.11 1.48
N GLN A 88 8.17 -7.43 1.42
CA GLN A 88 7.49 -7.05 0.18
C GLN A 88 8.36 -6.12 -0.68
N ALA A 89 9.16 -5.26 -0.04
CA ALA A 89 10.05 -4.34 -0.74
C ALA A 89 11.12 -5.04 -1.58
N TRP A 90 11.52 -6.25 -1.19
CA TRP A 90 12.39 -7.07 -2.04
C TRP A 90 11.71 -7.38 -3.39
N ALA A 91 10.42 -7.73 -3.37
CA ALA A 91 9.66 -7.95 -4.60
C ALA A 91 9.44 -6.64 -5.38
N TRP A 92 9.14 -5.55 -4.68
CA TRP A 92 8.96 -4.23 -5.32
C TRP A 92 10.24 -3.71 -6.00
N SER A 93 11.41 -4.05 -5.45
CA SER A 93 12.72 -3.64 -6.00
C SER A 93 13.09 -4.35 -7.30
N GLN A 94 12.40 -5.44 -7.65
CA GLN A 94 12.70 -6.16 -8.89
C GLN A 94 12.45 -5.25 -10.09
N PRO A 95 13.33 -5.21 -11.12
CA PRO A 95 13.15 -4.34 -12.28
C PRO A 95 11.78 -4.52 -12.98
N SER A 96 11.27 -5.75 -13.00
CA SER A 96 9.95 -6.09 -13.54
C SER A 96 8.77 -5.50 -12.76
N GLU A 97 8.97 -5.09 -11.51
CA GLU A 97 7.96 -4.54 -10.60
C GLU A 97 8.06 -3.02 -10.42
N SER A 98 9.01 -2.36 -11.10
CA SER A 98 9.21 -0.90 -11.07
C SER A 98 7.94 -0.08 -11.34
N TRP A 99 6.99 -0.62 -12.11
CA TRP A 99 5.70 0.00 -12.40
C TRP A 99 4.80 0.19 -11.17
N ARG A 100 5.08 -0.50 -10.05
CA ARG A 100 4.29 -0.41 -8.80
C ARG A 100 4.62 0.78 -7.92
N LEU A 101 5.72 1.47 -8.19
CA LEU A 101 6.26 2.53 -7.33
C LEU A 101 5.20 3.56 -6.90
N HIS A 102 4.38 4.02 -7.84
CA HIS A 102 3.31 4.98 -7.57
C HIS A 102 2.18 4.40 -6.70
N THR A 103 1.83 3.12 -6.88
CA THR A 103 0.81 2.45 -6.04
C THR A 103 1.30 2.29 -4.60
N ILE A 104 2.59 1.99 -4.40
CA ILE A 104 3.20 1.93 -3.06
C ILE A 104 3.15 3.32 -2.41
N ALA A 105 3.48 4.38 -3.16
CA ALA A 105 3.46 5.74 -2.63
C ALA A 105 2.02 6.22 -2.31
N MET A 106 1.05 5.85 -3.15
CA MET A 106 -0.37 6.08 -2.87
C MET A 106 -0.84 5.33 -1.63
N TRP A 107 -0.39 4.09 -1.41
CA TRP A 107 -0.66 3.36 -0.18
C TRP A 107 -0.14 4.11 1.05
N VAL A 108 1.12 4.55 1.04
CA VAL A 108 1.71 5.33 2.15
C VAL A 108 0.92 6.61 2.40
N ARG A 109 0.64 7.40 1.36
CA ARG A 109 -0.14 8.64 1.49
C ARG A 109 -1.52 8.39 2.09
N THR A 110 -2.25 7.39 1.59
CA THR A 110 -3.57 7.07 2.10
C THR A 110 -3.50 6.51 3.53
N TYR A 111 -2.43 5.81 3.90
CA TYR A 111 -2.21 5.35 5.26
C TYR A 111 -2.08 6.54 6.21
N VAL A 112 -1.20 7.50 5.90
CA VAL A 112 -1.00 8.71 6.71
C VAL A 112 -2.29 9.55 6.79
N LEU A 113 -3.06 9.64 5.69
CA LEU A 113 -4.38 10.27 5.72
C LEU A 113 -5.32 9.55 6.71
N CYS A 114 -5.31 8.22 6.70
CA CYS A 114 -6.15 7.38 7.58
C CYS A 114 -5.77 7.46 9.07
N GLU A 115 -4.56 7.92 9.42
CA GLU A 115 -4.14 8.20 10.80
C GLU A 115 -4.83 9.45 11.37
N SER A 116 -5.37 10.34 10.53
CA SER A 116 -6.05 11.57 10.96
C SER A 116 -7.52 11.37 11.34
N SER A 117 -8.07 12.30 12.13
CA SER A 117 -9.51 12.34 12.47
C SER A 117 -10.42 12.56 11.27
N GLU A 118 -9.88 13.11 10.18
CA GLU A 118 -10.62 13.46 8.97
C GLU A 118 -10.79 12.28 8.01
N ALA A 119 -10.23 11.12 8.34
CA ALA A 119 -10.24 9.93 7.49
C ALA A 119 -11.66 9.40 7.26
N THR A 120 -12.08 9.35 5.99
CA THR A 120 -13.39 8.85 5.60
C THR A 120 -13.42 7.32 5.45
N ALA A 121 -14.61 6.74 5.35
CA ALA A 121 -14.77 5.33 5.01
C ALA A 121 -14.21 5.00 3.60
N ALA A 122 -14.27 5.96 2.67
CA ALA A 122 -13.72 5.78 1.32
C ALA A 122 -12.19 5.72 1.33
N ASP A 123 -11.54 6.51 2.20
CA ASP A 123 -10.08 6.48 2.38
C ASP A 123 -9.63 5.14 2.93
N LYS A 124 -10.32 4.63 3.96
CA LYS A 124 -10.04 3.31 4.55
C LYS A 124 -10.26 2.18 3.55
N GLY A 125 -11.30 2.29 2.70
CA GLY A 125 -11.53 1.36 1.60
C GLY A 125 -10.40 1.39 0.55
N SER A 126 -9.90 2.59 0.22
CA SER A 126 -8.78 2.77 -0.71
C SER A 126 -7.48 2.22 -0.13
N LEU A 127 -7.22 2.46 1.16
CA LEU A 127 -6.07 1.93 1.89
C LEU A 127 -5.99 0.41 1.78
N HIS A 128 -7.08 -0.30 2.09
CA HIS A 128 -7.13 -1.75 1.99
C HIS A 128 -6.89 -2.24 0.55
N ARG A 129 -7.46 -1.55 -0.45
CA ARG A 129 -7.28 -1.93 -1.86
C ARG A 129 -5.84 -1.78 -2.33
N PHE A 130 -5.18 -0.68 -1.96
CA PHE A 130 -3.77 -0.50 -2.26
C PHE A 130 -2.93 -1.53 -1.51
N ALA A 131 -3.22 -1.78 -0.23
CA ALA A 131 -2.52 -2.78 0.58
C ALA A 131 -2.56 -4.18 -0.06
N ASP A 132 -3.73 -4.60 -0.57
CA ASP A 132 -3.86 -5.86 -1.32
C ASP A 132 -2.97 -5.84 -2.58
N GLN A 133 -3.03 -4.78 -3.38
CA GLN A 133 -2.27 -4.67 -4.62
C GLN A 133 -0.77 -4.77 -4.39
N ILE A 134 -0.24 -4.19 -3.31
CA ILE A 134 1.20 -4.20 -3.02
C ILE A 134 1.64 -5.35 -2.10
N GLY A 135 0.75 -6.28 -1.76
CA GLY A 135 1.10 -7.46 -0.95
C GLY A 135 1.27 -7.20 0.54
N MET A 136 0.70 -6.11 1.06
CA MET A 136 0.73 -5.77 2.50
C MET A 136 -0.38 -6.47 3.31
N THR A 137 -1.19 -7.31 2.66
CA THR A 137 -2.21 -8.13 3.33
C THR A 137 -1.98 -9.61 3.01
N PRO A 138 -2.50 -10.55 3.83
CA PRO A 138 -2.44 -11.98 3.52
C PRO A 138 -3.15 -12.34 2.20
N ALA A 139 -4.16 -11.58 1.79
CA ALA A 139 -4.80 -11.74 0.49
C ALA A 139 -3.90 -11.23 -0.64
N GLY A 140 -3.31 -10.05 -0.47
CA GLY A 140 -2.37 -9.45 -1.41
C GLY A 140 -1.11 -10.28 -1.64
N LEU A 141 -0.55 -10.87 -0.58
CA LEU A 141 0.58 -11.81 -0.70
C LEU A 141 0.21 -12.96 -1.64
N ARG A 142 -0.93 -13.62 -1.41
CA ARG A 142 -1.41 -14.71 -2.27
C ARG A 142 -1.72 -14.25 -3.70
N GLU A 143 -2.36 -13.09 -3.87
CA GLU A 143 -2.70 -12.53 -5.19
C GLU A 143 -1.45 -12.22 -6.03
N ASN A 144 -0.38 -11.74 -5.40
CA ASN A 144 0.90 -11.50 -6.06
C ASN A 144 1.77 -12.77 -6.18
N GLY A 145 1.30 -13.91 -5.68
CA GLY A 145 2.07 -15.15 -5.69
C GLY A 145 3.28 -15.11 -4.75
N TRP A 146 3.18 -14.42 -3.62
CA TRP A 146 4.24 -14.24 -2.63
C TRP A 146 3.92 -14.97 -1.32
N ALA A 147 4.97 -15.42 -0.65
CA ALA A 147 4.95 -15.89 0.74
C ALA A 147 6.17 -15.33 1.47
N ILE A 148 6.02 -14.87 2.71
CA ILE A 148 7.17 -14.48 3.52
C ILE A 148 7.81 -15.77 4.04
N ALA A 149 9.13 -15.91 3.86
CA ALA A 149 9.87 -17.05 4.39
C ALA A 149 9.75 -17.11 5.93
N THR A 150 9.73 -18.31 6.49
CA THR A 150 9.83 -18.48 7.93
C THR A 150 11.29 -18.29 8.34
N ASP A 151 11.55 -17.58 9.44
CA ASP A 151 12.88 -17.55 10.05
C ASP A 151 13.27 -18.98 10.46
N GLU A 152 14.51 -19.40 10.15
CA GLU A 152 15.10 -20.68 10.62
C GLU A 152 15.37 -20.68 12.14
#